data_AF-A0A8H7GNV2-F1
#
_entry.id   AF-A0A8H7GNV2-F1
#
_cell.length_a   1.000
_cell.length_b   1.000
_cell.length_c   1.000
_cell.angle_alpha   90.00
_cell.angle_beta   90.00
_cell.angle_gamma   90.00
#
_symmetry.space_group_name_H-M   'P 1'
#
loop_
_entity.id
_entity.type
_entity.pdbx_description
1 polymer ?
#
loop_
_entity_poly.entity_id
_entity_poly.type
_entity_poly.pdbx_seq_one_letter_code
_entity_poly.pdbx_strand_id
1 'polypeptide(L)'
;MNATYIGASVLKGIFDLNIELLSLYDQGGTPDTKTEDYNARVKDVYCSFMKLGDTFKALNGMVAGMKKLYKNQEVTAMSRLDPLTRETDFHKKGPEICLAS
;
A
#
# COMPACT_ATOMS: atom_id res chain seq x y z
N MET A 1 18.31 -19.88 15.38
CA MET A 1 18.61 -19.19 14.11
C MET A 1 17.30 -18.78 13.47
N ASN A 2 16.94 -17.49 13.48
CA ASN A 2 15.82 -17.02 12.66
C ASN A 2 16.33 -16.98 11.21
N ALA A 3 15.92 -17.96 10.40
CA ALA A 3 16.14 -17.89 8.96
C ALA A 3 15.34 -16.68 8.45
N THR A 4 16.02 -15.56 8.21
CA THR A 4 15.41 -14.40 7.56
C THR A 4 15.18 -14.77 6.10
N TYR A 5 13.97 -15.23 5.78
CA TYR A 5 13.59 -15.55 4.41
C TYR A 5 13.63 -14.27 3.56
N ILE A 6 14.34 -14.33 2.44
CA ILE A 6 14.39 -13.23 1.47
C ILE A 6 12.96 -12.91 1.01
N GLY A 7 12.52 -11.67 1.25
CA GLY A 7 11.17 -11.19 0.94
C GLY A 7 10.15 -11.26 2.08
N ALA A 8 10.52 -11.76 3.25
CA ALA A 8 9.65 -11.74 4.43
C ALA A 8 9.25 -10.31 4.84
N SER A 9 10.18 -9.34 4.76
CA SER A 9 9.90 -7.93 5.04
C SER A 9 8.93 -7.30 4.04
N VAL A 10 9.04 -7.66 2.76
CA VAL A 10 8.15 -7.18 1.69
C VAL A 10 6.73 -7.74 1.89
N LEU A 11 6.62 -9.01 2.30
CA LEU A 11 5.32 -9.60 2.67
C LEU A 11 4.71 -8.94 3.90
N LYS A 12 5.52 -8.71 4.95
CA LYS A 12 5.05 -7.97 6.12
C LYS A 12 4.53 -6.59 5.71
N GLY A 13 5.31 -5.87 4.89
CA GLY A 13 4.94 -4.56 4.38
C GLY A 13 3.59 -4.54 3.65
N ILE A 14 3.31 -5.50 2.76
CA ILE A 14 2.05 -5.50 2.02
C ILE A 14 0.86 -5.87 2.90
N PHE A 15 1.07 -6.66 3.96
CA PHE A 15 0.02 -6.94 4.95
C PHE A 15 -0.28 -5.73 5.83
N ASP A 16 0.77 -5.10 6.37
CA ASP A 16 0.62 -3.87 7.17
C ASP A 16 -0.10 -2.79 6.35
N LEU A 17 0.29 -2.62 5.09
CA LEU A 17 -0.34 -1.66 4.18
C LEU A 17 -1.81 -1.97 3.90
N ASN A 18 -2.17 -3.25 3.75
CA ASN A 18 -3.58 -3.64 3.59
C ASN A 18 -4.42 -3.35 4.83
N ILE A 19 -3.84 -3.47 6.03
CA ILE A 19 -4.49 -3.10 7.29
C ILE A 19 -4.67 -1.58 7.35
N GLU A 20 -3.64 -0.82 6.98
CA GLU A 20 -3.69 0.64 6.98
C GLU A 20 -4.73 1.18 5.99
N LEU A 21 -4.80 0.61 4.79
CA LEU A 21 -5.85 0.91 3.80
C LEU A 21 -7.25 0.69 4.39
N LEU A 22 -7.47 -0.41 5.10
CA LEU A 22 -8.77 -0.67 5.74
C LEU A 22 -9.13 0.36 6.80
N SER A 23 -8.13 0.93 7.49
CA SER A 23 -8.35 1.99 8.50
C SER A 23 -8.76 3.34 7.93
N LEU A 24 -8.73 3.50 6.60
CA LEU A 24 -9.16 4.71 5.88
C LEU A 24 -10.60 4.60 5.35
N TYR A 25 -11.28 3.49 5.65
CA TYR A 25 -12.69 3.28 5.37
C TYR A 25 -13.51 3.37 6.66
N ASP A 26 -14.72 3.89 6.56
CA ASP A 26 -15.70 3.83 7.62
C ASP A 26 -16.32 2.42 7.76
N GLN A 27 -17.18 2.24 8.77
CA GLN A 27 -17.85 0.96 9.01
C GLN A 27 -18.79 0.53 7.86
N GLY A 28 -19.21 1.48 7.00
CA GLY A 28 -20.01 1.22 5.81
C GLY A 28 -19.18 0.77 4.60
N GLY A 29 -17.84 0.77 4.72
CA GLY A 29 -16.94 0.46 3.62
C GLY A 29 -16.79 1.61 2.62
N THR A 30 -17.07 2.85 3.04
CA THR A 30 -16.84 4.06 2.24
C THR A 30 -15.59 4.81 2.72
N PRO A 31 -14.86 5.52 1.84
CA PRO A 31 -13.72 6.33 2.27
C PRO A 31 -14.09 7.31 3.39
N ASP A 32 -13.35 7.29 4.49
CA ASP A 32 -13.63 8.12 5.67
C ASP A 32 -13.05 9.54 5.50
N THR A 33 -13.63 10.30 4.58
CA THR A 33 -13.19 11.66 4.23
C THR A 33 -13.42 12.69 5.35
N LYS A 34 -14.12 12.30 6.42
CA LYS A 34 -14.43 13.17 7.56
C LYS A 34 -13.35 13.16 8.63
N THR A 35 -12.49 12.14 8.64
CA THR A 35 -11.36 12.07 9.57
C THR A 35 -10.34 13.16 9.25
N GLU A 36 -9.89 13.85 10.31
CA GLU A 36 -8.80 14.81 10.23
C GLU A 36 -7.57 14.13 9.59
N ASP A 37 -6.87 14.85 8.70
CA ASP A 37 -5.72 14.35 7.94
C ASP A 37 -5.98 13.23 6.92
N TYR A 38 -7.23 12.96 6.51
CA TYR A 38 -7.54 11.95 5.48
C TYR A 38 -6.62 12.04 4.25
N ASN A 39 -6.49 13.24 3.64
CA ASN A 39 -5.63 13.44 2.47
C ASN A 39 -4.17 13.07 2.74
N ALA A 40 -3.62 13.50 3.89
CA ALA A 40 -2.23 13.21 4.24
C ALA A 40 -2.03 11.70 4.45
N ARG A 41 -2.95 11.03 5.14
CA ARG A 41 -2.87 9.58 5.37
C ARG A 41 -3.01 8.78 4.08
N VAL A 42 -3.93 9.14 3.19
CA VAL A 42 -4.05 8.47 1.87
C VAL A 42 -2.78 8.69 1.04
N LYS A 43 -2.17 9.88 1.10
CA LYS A 43 -0.88 10.16 0.43
C LYS A 43 0.23 9.26 0.98
N ASP A 44 0.35 9.15 2.30
CA ASP A 44 1.38 8.34 2.94
C ASP A 44 1.25 6.86 2.59
N VAL A 45 0.03 6.33 2.60
CA VAL A 45 -0.25 4.94 2.21
C VAL A 45 0.02 4.72 0.72
N TYR A 46 -0.40 5.65 -0.14
CA TYR A 46 -0.11 5.59 -1.58
C TYR A 46 1.40 5.52 -1.85
N CYS A 47 2.18 6.38 -1.18
CA CYS A 47 3.63 6.41 -1.36
C CYS A 47 4.33 5.19 -0.79
N SER A 48 3.82 4.66 0.33
CA SER A 48 4.28 3.39 0.90
C SER A 48 4.00 2.22 -0.05
N PHE A 49 2.84 2.20 -0.71
CA PHE A 49 2.50 1.20 -1.71
C PHE A 49 3.47 1.22 -2.90
N MET A 50 3.73 2.41 -3.45
CA MET A 50 4.67 2.58 -4.57
C MET A 50 6.09 2.11 -4.20
N LYS A 51 6.59 2.55 -3.04
CA LYS A 51 7.93 2.16 -2.54
C LYS A 51 8.04 0.65 -2.31
N LEU A 52 6.99 0.03 -1.80
CA LEU A 52 6.96 -1.41 -1.59
C LEU A 52 6.97 -2.18 -2.92
N GLY A 53 6.21 -1.70 -3.91
CA GLY A 53 6.23 -2.22 -5.27
C GLY A 53 7.63 -2.19 -5.89
N ASP A 54 8.35 -1.08 -5.73
CA ASP A 54 9.72 -0.96 -6.24
C ASP A 54 10.70 -1.86 -5.46
N THR A 55 10.52 -1.96 -4.15
CA THR A 55 11.29 -2.90 -3.31
C THR A 55 11.07 -4.35 -3.77
N PHE A 56 9.84 -4.74 -4.05
CA PHE A 56 9.52 -6.07 -4.58
C PHE A 56 10.17 -6.32 -5.95
N LYS A 57 10.12 -5.34 -6.87
CA LYS A 57 10.74 -5.47 -8.21
C LYS A 57 12.26 -5.61 -8.13
N ALA A 58 12.90 -4.89 -7.21
CA ALA A 58 14.34 -4.97 -7.00
C ALA A 58 14.79 -6.26 -6.28
N LEU A 59 13.86 -6.97 -5.62
CA LEU A 59 14.17 -8.13 -4.81
C LEU A 59 14.31 -9.41 -5.66
N ASN A 60 15.54 -9.91 -5.73
CA ASN A 60 15.84 -11.23 -6.29
C ASN A 60 15.86 -12.32 -5.20
N GLY A 61 15.57 -13.57 -5.57
CA GLY A 61 15.70 -14.73 -4.66
C GLY A 61 14.51 -15.00 -3.73
N MET A 62 13.43 -14.23 -3.81
CA MET A 62 12.19 -14.55 -3.08
C MET A 62 11.57 -15.85 -3.60
N VAL A 63 11.15 -16.73 -2.69
CA VAL A 63 10.54 -18.02 -3.05
C VAL A 63 9.20 -17.84 -3.76
N ALA A 64 8.86 -18.75 -4.68
CA ALA A 64 7.70 -18.60 -5.57
C ALA A 64 6.36 -18.42 -4.82
N GLY A 65 6.14 -19.15 -3.73
CA GLY A 65 4.94 -19.01 -2.91
C GLY A 65 4.80 -17.63 -2.28
N MET A 66 5.91 -17.06 -1.79
CA MET A 66 5.93 -15.71 -1.24
C MET A 66 5.67 -14.65 -2.31
N LYS A 67 6.25 -14.81 -3.51
CA LYS A 67 5.95 -13.91 -4.65
C LYS A 67 4.47 -13.92 -5.02
N LYS A 68 3.85 -15.09 -5.11
CA LYS A 68 2.42 -15.23 -5.39
C LYS A 68 1.57 -14.55 -4.31
N LEU A 69 1.93 -14.75 -3.05
CA LEU A 69 1.23 -14.13 -1.93
C LEU A 69 1.32 -12.60 -1.99
N TYR A 70 2.50 -12.05 -2.24
CA TYR A 70 2.68 -10.61 -2.44
C TYR A 70 1.79 -10.10 -3.56
N LYS A 71 1.81 -10.74 -4.74
CA LYS A 71 1.01 -10.32 -5.90
C LYS A 71 -0.50 -10.34 -5.63
N ASN A 72 -0.98 -11.33 -4.90
CA ASN A 72 -2.39 -11.36 -4.49
C ASN A 72 -2.74 -10.17 -3.58
N GLN A 73 -1.88 -9.87 -2.59
CA GLN A 73 -2.09 -8.75 -1.67
C GLN A 73 -1.91 -7.39 -2.35
N GLU A 74 -1.04 -7.29 -3.35
CA GLU A 74 -0.84 -6.09 -4.18
C GLU A 74 -2.13 -5.77 -4.96
N VAL A 75 -2.79 -6.77 -5.55
CA VAL A 75 -4.09 -6.59 -6.22
C VAL A 75 -5.15 -6.10 -5.24
N THR A 76 -5.24 -6.72 -4.05
CA THR A 76 -6.19 -6.30 -3.01
C THR A 76 -5.91 -4.87 -2.54
N ALA A 77 -4.65 -4.53 -2.28
CA ALA A 77 -4.25 -3.18 -1.89
C ALA A 77 -4.65 -2.16 -2.97
N MET A 78 -4.36 -2.45 -4.25
CA MET A 78 -4.74 -1.56 -5.35
C MET A 78 -6.25 -1.33 -5.43
N SER A 79 -7.07 -2.38 -5.28
CA SER A 79 -8.53 -2.24 -5.32
C SER A 79 -9.11 -1.37 -4.18
N ARG A 80 -8.40 -1.30 -3.05
CA ARG A 80 -8.76 -0.45 -1.89
C ARG A 80 -8.16 0.95 -2.02
N LEU A 81 -6.98 1.07 -2.59
CA LEU A 81 -6.31 2.36 -2.74
C LEU A 81 -7.00 3.25 -3.78
N ASP A 82 -7.49 2.68 -4.89
CA ASP A 82 -8.12 3.46 -5.97
C ASP A 82 -9.31 4.32 -5.49
N PRO A 83 -10.34 3.78 -4.80
CA PRO A 83 -11.42 4.61 -4.25
C PRO A 83 -10.94 5.67 -3.27
N LEU A 84 -9.97 5.35 -2.41
CA LEU A 84 -9.44 6.30 -1.43
C LEU A 84 -8.78 7.49 -2.12
N THR A 85 -7.94 7.24 -3.12
CA THR A 85 -7.23 8.29 -3.85
C THR A 85 -8.19 9.21 -4.59
N ARG A 86 -9.31 8.71 -5.15
CA ARG A 86 -10.30 9.53 -5.88
C ARG A 86 -10.92 10.65 -5.04
N GLU A 87 -11.02 10.44 -3.74
CA GLU A 87 -11.54 11.43 -2.78
C GLU A 87 -10.49 12.47 -2.35
N THR A 88 -9.28 12.42 -2.91
CA THR A 88 -8.19 13.33 -2.57
C THR A 88 -7.97 14.42 -3.61
N ASP A 89 -7.34 15.52 -3.18
CA ASP A 89 -6.92 16.63 -4.05
C ASP A 89 -5.76 16.26 -5.01
N PHE A 90 -5.12 15.10 -4.78
CA PHE A 90 -3.97 14.63 -5.56
C PHE A 90 -4.26 13.42 -6.46
N HIS A 91 -5.51 12.98 -6.61
CA HIS A 91 -5.87 11.83 -7.44
C HIS A 91 -5.37 11.88 -8.90
N LYS A 92 -5.05 13.07 -9.42
CA LYS A 92 -4.49 13.26 -10.78
C LYS A 92 -2.97 13.43 -10.82
N LYS A 93 -2.29 13.54 -9.67
CA LYS A 93 -0.89 13.94 -9.57
C LYS A 93 0.11 12.78 -9.74
N GLY A 94 -0.38 11.54 -9.90
CA GLY A 94 0.46 10.38 -10.17
C GLY A 94 1.57 10.15 -9.11
N PRO A 95 2.68 9.48 -9.46
CA PRO A 95 3.77 9.18 -8.51
C PRO A 95 4.51 10.42 -7.98
N GLU A 96 4.40 11.55 -8.66
CA GLU A 96 5.10 12.80 -8.31
C GLU A 96 4.70 13.33 -6.94
N ILE A 97 3.49 12.99 -6.48
CA ILE A 97 3.01 13.36 -5.15
C ILE A 97 3.91 12.83 -4.02
N CYS A 98 4.63 11.72 -4.26
CA CYS A 98 5.52 11.10 -3.30
C CYS A 98 6.89 11.76 -3.19
N LEU A 99 7.17 12.77 -4.02
CA LEU A 99 8.42 13.53 -4.03
C LEU A 99 8.27 14.89 -3.33
N ALA A 100 7.03 15.37 -3.16
CA ALA A 100 6.75 16.62 -2.49
C ALA A 100 6.72 16.40 -0.96
N SER A 101 7.79 16.85 -0.30
CA SER A 101 7.89 16.99 1.17
C SER A 101 7.22 18.28 1.62
#